data_AF-A0A519DIB4-F1
#
_entry.id   AF-A0A519DIB4-F1
#
_cell.length_a   1.000
_cell.length_b   1.000
_cell.length_c   1.000
_cell.angle_alpha   90.00
_cell.angle_beta   90.00
_cell.angle_gamma   90.00
#
_symmetry.space_group_name_H-M   'P 1'
#
loop_
_entity.id
_entity.type
_entity.pdbx_description
1 polymer ?
#
loop_
_entity_poly.entity_id
_entity_poly.type
_entity_poly.pdbx_seq_one_letter_code
_entity_poly.pdbx_strand_id
1 'polypeptide(L)'
;MQATMVKSIEIKKASVRNRLIVDVDVWMNHPDDFDFSPRASVDGNNLSIRNEGDEGPASSIELDSDQMDVAERDRMVELRVKFAVEGMHGVLTHKTKNTRIAPNAKKLAEPRWKTVLPLSL
;
A
#
# COMPACT_ATOMS: atom_id res chain seq x y z
N MET A 1 -4.66 13.06 20.05
CA MET A 1 -4.73 12.74 18.61
C MET A 1 -3.57 11.79 18.36
N GLN A 2 -3.84 10.50 18.13
CA GLN A 2 -2.77 9.54 17.86
C GLN A 2 -2.13 9.92 16.52
N ALA A 3 -0.81 10.08 16.49
CA ALA A 3 -0.08 10.31 15.27
C ALA A 3 -0.04 8.97 14.50
N THR A 4 -0.94 8.84 13.55
CA THR A 4 -1.02 7.70 12.63
C THR A 4 0.23 7.69 11.76
N MET A 5 1.02 6.61 11.73
CA MET A 5 2.25 6.56 10.90
C MET A 5 1.89 6.55 9.40
N VAL A 6 0.79 5.88 9.06
CA VAL A 6 0.25 5.81 7.70
C VAL A 6 -0.65 7.01 7.43
N LYS A 7 -0.34 7.77 6.38
CA LYS A 7 -1.14 8.90 5.92
C LYS A 7 -2.35 8.45 5.10
N SER A 8 -2.14 7.53 4.16
CA SER A 8 -3.21 6.96 3.36
C SER A 8 -2.80 5.61 2.75
N ILE A 9 -3.80 4.79 2.46
CA ILE A 9 -3.66 3.53 1.75
C ILE A 9 -4.53 3.66 0.49
N GLU A 10 -3.99 3.30 -0.67
CA GLU A 10 -4.70 3.34 -1.93
C GLU A 10 -4.54 2.02 -2.67
N ILE A 11 -5.64 1.26 -2.80
CA ILE A 11 -5.66 0.05 -3.63
C ILE A 11 -5.73 0.47 -5.10
N LYS A 12 -4.70 0.09 -5.87
CA LYS A 12 -4.61 0.41 -7.31
C LYS A 12 -5.29 -0.63 -8.17
N LYS A 13 -5.17 -1.91 -7.80
CA LYS A 13 -5.65 -3.03 -8.60
C LYS A 13 -5.80 -4.29 -7.76
N ALA A 14 -6.88 -5.03 -8.02
CA ALA A 14 -7.00 -6.44 -7.68
C ALA A 14 -6.90 -7.28 -8.97
N SER A 15 -6.26 -8.44 -8.89
CA SER A 15 -6.17 -9.37 -10.02
C SER A 15 -5.92 -10.81 -9.57
N VAL A 16 -6.35 -11.76 -10.39
CA VAL A 16 -6.08 -13.18 -10.19
C VAL A 16 -4.92 -13.62 -11.07
N ARG A 17 -3.97 -14.35 -10.47
CA ARG A 17 -3.05 -15.23 -11.20
C ARG A 17 -3.13 -16.64 -10.61
N ASN A 18 -2.23 -16.96 -9.68
CA ASN A 18 -2.32 -18.21 -8.92
C ASN A 18 -3.16 -18.04 -7.64
N ARG A 19 -3.23 -16.81 -7.14
CA ARG A 19 -3.92 -16.33 -5.94
C ARG A 19 -4.46 -14.93 -6.21
N LEU A 20 -5.25 -14.40 -5.29
CA LEU A 20 -5.64 -12.98 -5.31
C LEU A 20 -4.39 -12.12 -5.06
N ILE A 21 -4.14 -11.17 -5.98
CA ILE A 21 -3.02 -10.23 -5.92
C ILE A 21 -3.58 -8.82 -5.88
N VAL A 22 -3.10 -8.03 -4.93
CA VAL A 22 -3.56 -6.66 -4.71
C VAL A 22 -2.37 -5.72 -4.71
N ASP A 23 -2.36 -4.78 -5.64
CA ASP A 23 -1.38 -3.70 -5.72
C ASP A 23 -1.86 -2.50 -4.89
N VAL A 24 -1.04 -2.06 -3.94
CA VAL A 24 -1.37 -0.99 -2.99
C VAL A 24 -0.25 0.03 -2.90
N ASP A 25 -0.61 1.30 -2.99
CA ASP A 25 0.25 2.42 -2.67
C ASP A 25 -0.02 2.87 -1.23
N VAL A 26 1.03 2.97 -0.42
CA VAL A 26 0.93 3.38 0.98
C VAL A 26 1.73 4.65 1.17
N TRP A 27 1.05 5.70 1.62
CA TRP A 27 1.65 6.99 1.92
C TRP A 27 1.96 7.07 3.41
N MET A 28 3.22 7.36 3.74
CA MET A 28 3.64 7.60 5.13
C MET A 28 3.72 9.07 5.47
N ASN A 29 3.52 9.37 6.75
CA ASN A 29 3.70 10.71 7.28
C ASN A 29 5.19 11.08 7.44
N HIS A 30 6.02 10.16 7.92
CA HIS A 30 7.47 10.37 8.03
C HIS A 30 8.30 9.34 7.26
N PRO A 31 9.50 9.71 6.78
CA PRO A 31 10.40 8.77 6.10
C PRO A 31 10.94 7.66 7.02
N ASP A 32 10.91 7.88 8.33
CA ASP A 32 11.38 6.94 9.35
C ASP A 32 10.26 5.99 9.84
N ASP A 33 9.04 6.20 9.34
CA ASP A 33 7.88 5.35 9.62
C ASP A 33 7.88 4.16 8.65
N PHE A 34 8.64 3.11 8.98
CA PHE A 34 8.76 1.89 8.14
C PHE A 34 8.06 0.65 8.72
N ASP A 35 7.45 0.75 9.91
CA ASP A 35 6.71 -0.33 10.58
C ASP A 35 5.27 -0.53 10.08
N PHE A 36 5.07 -0.59 8.75
CA PHE A 36 3.75 -0.87 8.18
C PHE A 36 3.45 -2.36 8.23
N SER A 37 2.46 -2.73 9.02
CA SER A 37 2.02 -4.10 9.28
C SER A 37 0.60 -4.31 8.74
N PRO A 38 0.43 -4.58 7.43
CA PRO A 38 -0.89 -4.64 6.80
C PRO A 38 -1.71 -5.85 7.25
N ARG A 39 -3.01 -5.63 7.39
CA ARG A 39 -4.05 -6.65 7.62
C ARG A 39 -5.09 -6.57 6.52
N ALA A 40 -5.56 -7.74 6.08
CA ALA A 40 -6.54 -7.88 5.01
C ALA A 40 -7.78 -8.62 5.52
N SER A 41 -8.95 -8.10 5.18
CA SER A 41 -10.24 -8.72 5.49
C SER A 41 -11.20 -8.57 4.31
N VAL A 42 -12.09 -9.52 4.13
CA VAL A 42 -13.17 -9.45 3.14
C VAL A 42 -14.48 -9.44 3.91
N ASP A 43 -15.37 -8.51 3.59
CA ASP A 43 -16.74 -8.49 4.09
C ASP A 43 -17.70 -8.49 2.89
N GLY A 44 -18.47 -9.56 2.74
CA GLY A 44 -19.25 -9.83 1.53
C GLY A 44 -18.33 -9.93 0.30
N ASN A 45 -18.34 -8.88 -0.53
CA ASN A 45 -17.54 -8.78 -1.76
C ASN A 45 -16.44 -7.69 -1.67
N ASN A 46 -16.29 -7.05 -0.51
CA ASN A 46 -15.43 -5.89 -0.34
C ASN A 46 -14.15 -6.28 0.40
N LEU A 47 -13.02 -6.26 -0.29
CA LEU A 47 -11.72 -6.43 0.33
C LEU A 47 -11.27 -5.12 0.97
N SER A 48 -10.89 -5.18 2.24
CA SER A 48 -10.35 -4.05 3.00
C SER A 48 -8.91 -4.32 3.44
N ILE A 49 -8.05 -3.32 3.27
CA ILE A 49 -6.66 -3.29 3.73
C ILE A 49 -6.50 -2.17 4.76
N ARG A 50 -5.90 -2.50 5.91
CA ARG A 50 -5.61 -1.55 6.99
C ARG A 50 -4.26 -1.87 7.63
N ASN A 51 -3.70 -0.93 8.38
CA ASN A 51 -2.54 -1.20 9.23
C ASN A 51 -2.98 -1.88 10.54
N GLU A 52 -2.13 -2.74 11.11
CA GLU A 52 -2.35 -3.34 12.42
C GLU A 52 -2.20 -2.30 13.54
N GLY A 53 -3.04 -2.42 14.58
CA GLY A 53 -2.95 -1.59 15.78
C GLY A 53 -3.36 -0.12 15.56
N ASP A 54 -3.84 0.23 14.37
CA ASP A 54 -4.18 1.58 13.97
C ASP A 54 -5.66 1.67 13.58
N GLU A 55 -6.39 2.63 14.15
CA GLU A 55 -7.73 3.05 13.67
C GLU A 55 -7.65 4.02 12.48
N GLY A 56 -6.45 4.22 11.95
CA GLY A 56 -6.12 5.10 10.84
C GLY A 56 -6.68 4.66 9.47
N PRO A 57 -6.04 5.10 8.38
CA PRO A 57 -6.59 4.96 7.04
C PRO A 57 -6.72 3.49 6.64
N ALA A 58 -7.90 3.14 6.14
CA ALA A 58 -8.17 1.89 5.46
C ALA A 58 -8.54 2.17 4.01
N SER A 59 -8.26 1.21 3.14
CA SER A 59 -8.68 1.25 1.74
C SER A 59 -9.49 -0.01 1.44
N SER A 60 -10.54 0.13 0.64
CA SER A 60 -11.35 -1.00 0.24
C SER A 60 -11.61 -1.02 -1.26
N ILE A 61 -11.79 -2.21 -1.81
CA ILE A 61 -12.14 -2.43 -3.22
C ILE A 61 -13.15 -3.56 -3.31
N GLU A 62 -14.12 -3.40 -4.19
CA GLU A 62 -15.04 -4.48 -4.56
C GLU A 62 -14.33 -5.48 -5.46
N LEU A 63 -14.38 -6.76 -5.08
CA LEU A 63 -13.85 -7.86 -5.86
C LEU A 63 -14.87 -8.29 -6.92
N ASP A 64 -14.42 -8.85 -8.03
CA ASP A 64 -15.33 -9.55 -8.96
C ASP A 64 -15.53 -11.01 -8.54
N SER A 65 -16.43 -11.74 -9.21
CA SER A 65 -16.73 -13.13 -8.89
C SER A 65 -15.49 -14.03 -8.93
N ASP A 66 -14.64 -13.86 -9.94
CA ASP A 66 -13.44 -14.68 -10.13
C ASP A 66 -12.41 -14.39 -9.02
N GLN A 67 -12.29 -13.12 -8.61
CA GLN A 67 -11.46 -12.69 -7.51
C GLN A 67 -11.97 -13.22 -6.16
N MET A 68 -13.29 -13.21 -5.95
CA MET A 68 -13.90 -13.76 -4.74
C MET A 68 -13.74 -15.27 -4.62
N ASP A 69 -13.97 -16.01 -5.71
CA ASP A 69 -13.82 -17.46 -5.72
C ASP A 69 -12.41 -17.88 -5.29
N VAL A 70 -11.39 -17.14 -5.75
CA VAL A 70 -10.00 -17.38 -5.35
C VAL A 70 -9.74 -16.93 -3.92
N ALA A 71 -10.32 -15.82 -3.48
CA ALA A 71 -10.19 -15.32 -2.11
C ALA A 71 -10.74 -16.33 -1.09
N GLU A 72 -11.91 -16.90 -1.33
CA GLU A 72 -12.56 -17.90 -0.47
C GLU A 72 -11.81 -19.24 -0.49
N ARG A 73 -11.33 -19.67 -1.66
CA ARG A 73 -10.58 -20.92 -1.84
C ARG A 73 -9.24 -20.89 -1.10
N ASP A 74 -8.45 -19.84 -1.32
CA ASP A 74 -7.08 -19.76 -0.81
C ASP A 74 -7.02 -19.17 0.61
N ARG A 75 -8.02 -18.36 1.00
CA ARG A 75 -8.07 -17.58 2.26
C ARG A 75 -6.80 -16.76 2.51
N MET A 76 -6.13 -16.37 1.42
CA MET A 76 -4.84 -15.69 1.42
C MET A 76 -4.81 -14.68 0.27
N VAL A 77 -4.14 -13.56 0.49
CA VAL A 77 -3.91 -12.52 -0.52
C VAL A 77 -2.43 -12.18 -0.63
N GLU A 78 -1.92 -12.07 -1.85
CA GLU A 78 -0.60 -11.47 -2.09
C GLU A 78 -0.75 -9.96 -2.21
N LEU A 79 -0.23 -9.25 -1.21
CA LEU A 79 -0.18 -7.80 -1.20
C LEU A 79 1.15 -7.34 -1.81
N ARG A 80 1.06 -6.44 -2.79
CA ARG A 80 2.22 -5.80 -3.42
C ARG A 80 2.19 -4.34 -3.04
N VAL A 81 3.10 -3.98 -2.14
CA VAL A 81 3.08 -2.65 -1.56
C VAL A 81 4.15 -1.78 -2.18
N LYS A 82 3.78 -0.54 -2.48
CA LYS A 82 4.67 0.55 -2.86
C LYS A 82 4.59 1.64 -1.81
N PHE A 83 5.73 1.94 -1.17
CA PHE A 83 5.80 3.08 -0.25
C PHE A 83 5.96 4.39 -1.02
N ALA A 84 5.22 5.40 -0.58
CA ALA A 84 5.39 6.79 -0.95
C ALA A 84 5.47 7.65 0.32
N VAL A 85 6.31 8.69 0.29
CA VAL A 85 6.44 9.65 1.39
C VAL A 85 6.47 11.04 0.78
N GLU A 86 5.71 11.96 1.34
CA GLU A 86 5.71 13.37 0.92
C GLU A 86 7.11 13.97 1.18
N GLY A 87 7.69 14.62 0.19
CA GLY A 87 9.04 15.20 0.27
C GLY A 87 10.21 14.26 -0.10
N MET A 88 10.04 12.93 -0.04
CA MET A 88 11.06 11.99 -0.57
C MET A 88 11.02 11.94 -2.10
N HIS A 89 9.82 12.15 -2.67
CA HIS A 89 9.59 12.35 -4.10
C HIS A 89 9.36 13.85 -4.39
N GLY A 90 10.44 14.63 -4.32
CA GLY A 90 10.60 15.94 -4.96
C GLY A 90 9.39 16.87 -4.96
N VAL A 91 8.95 17.35 -3.80
CA VAL A 91 8.19 18.60 -3.75
C VAL A 91 9.20 19.73 -3.81
N LEU A 92 9.05 20.64 -4.77
CA LEU A 92 9.96 21.76 -4.99
C LEU A 92 9.71 22.83 -3.92
N THR A 93 10.32 22.67 -2.74
CA THR A 93 10.07 23.50 -1.56
C THR A 93 10.90 24.79 -1.49
N HIS A 94 11.84 25.02 -2.42
CA HIS A 94 12.69 26.23 -2.43
C HIS A 94 12.92 26.80 -3.84
N LYS A 95 12.94 28.15 -3.92
CA LYS A 95 13.24 28.94 -5.14
C LYS A 95 14.63 28.62 -5.71
N THR A 96 15.57 28.20 -4.87
CA THR A 96 16.90 27.74 -5.29
C THR A 96 16.89 26.22 -5.45
N LYS A 97 17.04 25.76 -6.69
CA LYS A 97 17.00 24.35 -7.08
C LYS A 97 18.04 23.55 -6.29
N ASN A 98 17.59 22.65 -5.42
CA ASN A 98 18.48 21.71 -4.74
C ASN A 98 19.03 20.75 -5.81
N THR A 99 20.36 20.72 -5.99
CA THR A 99 21.12 20.13 -7.11
C THR A 99 21.13 18.60 -7.16
N ARG A 100 20.10 17.93 -6.62
CA ARG A 100 19.84 16.49 -6.80
C ARG A 100 19.17 16.13 -8.13
N ILE A 101 18.94 17.13 -9.00
CA ILE A 101 18.36 17.00 -10.34
C ILE A 101 19.46 17.34 -11.38
N ALA A 102 20.60 16.68 -11.30
CA ALA A 102 21.54 16.65 -12.42
C ALA A 102 20.93 15.78 -13.53
N PRO A 103 21.24 16.02 -14.83
CA PRO A 103 20.73 15.20 -15.93
C PRO A 103 21.00 13.69 -15.78
N ASN A 104 21.99 13.31 -14.95
CA ASN A 104 22.38 11.93 -14.64
C ASN A 104 22.09 11.50 -13.19
N ALA A 105 21.28 12.25 -12.43
CA ALA A 105 20.94 11.85 -11.08
C ALA A 105 20.06 10.59 -11.10
N LYS A 106 20.54 9.51 -10.48
CA LYS A 106 19.79 8.25 -10.38
C LYS A 106 18.56 8.46 -9.50
N LYS A 107 17.36 8.23 -10.05
CA LYS A 107 16.11 8.22 -9.27
C LYS A 107 16.30 7.25 -8.09
N LEU A 108 15.97 7.69 -6.89
CA LEU A 108 15.93 6.80 -5.72
C LEU A 108 15.02 5.61 -6.04
N ALA A 109 15.46 4.42 -5.65
CA ALA A 109 14.63 3.23 -5.80
C ALA A 109 13.33 3.44 -5.02
N GLU A 110 12.19 3.24 -5.68
CA GLU A 110 10.90 3.26 -4.99
C GLU A 110 10.87 2.02 -4.07
N PRO A 111 10.68 2.19 -2.75
CA PRO A 111 10.67 1.05 -1.85
C PRO A 111 9.40 0.23 -2.12
N ARG A 112 9.59 -1.03 -2.49
CA ARG A 112 8.52 -1.97 -2.85
C ARG A 112 8.81 -3.33 -2.27
N TRP A 113 7.77 -4.00 -1.80
CA TRP A 113 7.87 -5.37 -1.33
C TRP A 113 6.57 -6.12 -1.59
N LYS A 114 6.63 -7.44 -1.40
CA LYS A 114 5.48 -8.33 -1.49
C LYS A 114 5.34 -9.07 -0.19
N THR A 115 4.11 -9.29 0.24
CA THR A 115 3.80 -10.12 1.39
C THR A 115 2.55 -10.94 1.11
N VAL A 116 2.39 -12.06 1.81
CA VAL A 116 1.19 -12.90 1.74
C VAL A 116 0.50 -12.79 3.08
N LEU A 117 -0.77 -12.39 3.07
CA LEU A 117 -1.55 -12.15 4.27
C LEU A 117 -2.73 -13.13 4.31
N PRO A 118 -3.06 -13.68 5.49
CA PRO A 118 -4.32 -14.38 5.66
C PRO A 118 -5.49 -13.42 5.50
N LEU A 119 -6.56 -13.89 4.86
CA LEU A 119 -7.82 -13.16 4.77
C LEU A 119 -8.68 -13.53 5.97
N SER A 120 -9.15 -12.51 6.69
CA SER A 120 -10.28 -12.66 7.60
C SER A 120 -11.56 -12.50 6.78
N LEU A 121 -12.38 -13.55 6.73
CA LEU A 121 -13.70 -13.56 6.08
C LEU A 121 -14.79 -13.28 7.12
#